data_AF-A0A838JSS3-F1
#
_entry.id   AF-A0A838JSS3-F1
#
_cell.length_a   1.000
_cell.length_b   1.000
_cell.length_c   1.000
_cell.angle_alpha   90.00
_cell.angle_beta   90.00
_cell.angle_gamma   90.00
#
_symmetry.space_group_name_H-M   'P 1'
#
loop_
_entity.id
_entity.type
_entity.pdbx_description
1 polymer ?
#
loop_
_entity_poly.entity_id
_entity_poly.type
_entity_poly.pdbx_seq_one_letter_code
_entity_poly.pdbx_strand_id
1 'polypeptide(L)'
;MNSDALIQEINTAYRRLGSATEDLARADHELAEHVSRVRLDNAEAILEARNERTASLYLDGMLDTEEHHRLQTVRARAELDLQHARREVERLHLIVRLLGTQTTEGMQD
;
A
#
# COMPACT_ATOMS: atom_id res chain seq x y z
N MET A 1 -20.70 24.19 -3.90
CA MET A 1 -19.75 23.35 -4.68
C MET A 1 -20.45 22.99 -5.97
N ASN A 2 -19.87 23.25 -7.14
CA ASN A 2 -20.49 22.86 -8.41
C ASN A 2 -20.33 21.33 -8.59
N SER A 3 -21.33 20.66 -9.15
CA SER A 3 -21.30 19.20 -9.43
C SER A 3 -20.06 18.80 -10.22
N ASP A 4 -19.63 19.63 -11.18
CA ASP A 4 -18.41 19.40 -11.95
C ASP A 4 -17.15 19.37 -11.08
N ALA A 5 -17.07 20.22 -10.05
CA ALA A 5 -15.92 20.24 -9.15
C ALA A 5 -15.85 18.95 -8.31
N LEU A 6 -17.00 18.45 -7.84
CA LEU A 6 -17.08 17.19 -7.10
C LEU A 6 -16.70 15.99 -7.98
N ILE A 7 -17.18 15.96 -9.22
CA ILE A 7 -16.83 14.90 -10.18
C ILE A 7 -15.31 14.87 -10.43
N GLN A 8 -14.68 16.03 -10.57
CA GLN A 8 -13.22 16.12 -10.75
C GLN A 8 -12.45 15.67 -9.50
N GLU A 9 -12.93 16.00 -8.31
CA GLU A 9 -12.34 15.56 -7.04
C GLU A 9 -12.42 14.03 -6.91
N ILE A 10 -13.57 13.44 -7.20
CA ILE A 10 -13.79 11.98 -7.22
C ILE A 10 -12.85 11.30 -8.22
N ASN A 11 -12.81 11.77 -9.47
CA ASN A 11 -11.94 11.19 -10.49
C ASN A 11 -10.46 11.28 -10.10
N THR A 12 -10.06 12.37 -9.44
CA THR A 12 -8.70 12.54 -8.95
C THR A 12 -8.39 11.61 -7.78
N ALA A 13 -9.33 11.42 -6.84
CA ALA A 13 -9.19 10.49 -5.72
C ALA A 13 -9.04 9.04 -6.21
N TYR A 14 -9.86 8.62 -7.18
CA TYR A 14 -9.73 7.29 -7.78
C TYR A 14 -8.41 7.07 -8.54
N ARG A 15 -7.94 8.08 -9.28
CA ARG A 15 -6.61 8.01 -9.92
C ARG A 15 -5.48 7.87 -8.89
N ARG A 16 -5.56 8.63 -7.79
CA ARG A 16 -4.61 8.53 -6.68
C ARG A 16 -4.66 7.16 -6.00
N LEU A 17 -5.86 6.60 -5.81
CA LEU A 17 -6.03 5.25 -5.28
C LEU A 17 -5.38 4.20 -6.19
N GLY A 18 -5.55 4.32 -7.51
CA GLY A 18 -4.87 3.47 -8.49
C GLY A 18 -3.35 3.56 -8.38
N SER A 19 -2.80 4.78 -8.43
CA SER A 19 -1.35 5.01 -8.28
C SER A 19 -0.81 4.42 -6.98
N ALA A 20 -1.46 4.69 -5.84
CA ALA A 20 -1.01 4.17 -4.54
C ALA A 20 -1.06 2.63 -4.46
N THR A 21 -2.00 2.00 -5.18
CA THR A 21 -2.06 0.54 -5.30
C THR A 21 -0.87 -0.01 -6.11
N GLU A 22 -0.58 0.62 -7.24
CA GLU A 22 0.58 0.25 -8.08
C GLU A 22 1.91 0.48 -7.36
N ASP A 23 2.04 1.58 -6.61
CA ASP A 23 3.24 1.90 -5.86
C ASP A 23 3.48 0.91 -4.71
N LEU A 24 2.43 0.49 -3.99
CA LEU A 24 2.55 -0.57 -2.97
C LEU A 24 2.94 -1.91 -3.62
N ALA A 25 2.31 -2.29 -4.73
CA ALA A 25 2.64 -3.52 -5.44
C ALA A 25 4.10 -3.52 -5.93
N ARG A 26 4.60 -2.38 -6.40
CA ARG A 26 6.00 -2.21 -6.77
C ARG A 26 6.92 -2.38 -5.56
N ALA A 27 6.62 -1.71 -4.45
CA ALA A 27 7.42 -1.81 -3.23
C ALA A 27 7.44 -3.23 -2.63
N ASP A 28 6.30 -3.93 -2.66
CA ASP A 28 6.22 -5.34 -2.26
C ASP A 28 7.09 -6.23 -3.15
N HIS A 29 7.05 -6.00 -4.47
CA HIS A 29 7.87 -6.75 -5.42
C HIS A 29 9.37 -6.50 -5.21
N GLU A 30 9.79 -5.24 -5.06
CA GLU A 30 11.19 -4.89 -4.81
C GLU A 30 11.71 -5.50 -3.51
N LEU A 31 10.92 -5.46 -2.44
CA LEU A 31 11.27 -6.10 -1.17
C LEU A 31 11.38 -7.62 -1.30
N ALA A 32 10.45 -8.25 -2.02
CA ALA A 32 10.47 -9.70 -2.26
C ALA A 32 11.68 -10.13 -3.10
N GLU A 33 12.02 -9.38 -4.14
CA GLU A 33 13.21 -9.62 -4.97
C GLU A 33 14.50 -9.46 -4.16
N HIS A 34 14.60 -8.44 -3.30
CA HIS A 34 15.74 -8.28 -2.41
C HIS A 34 15.89 -9.47 -1.46
N VAL A 35 14.82 -9.90 -0.80
CA VAL A 35 14.85 -11.08 0.08
C VAL A 35 15.22 -12.35 -0.70
N SER A 36 14.67 -12.53 -1.90
CA SER A 36 14.96 -13.68 -2.77
C SER A 36 16.44 -13.73 -3.14
N ARG A 37 17.03 -12.59 -3.55
CA ARG A 37 18.45 -12.46 -3.84
C ARG A 37 19.32 -12.77 -2.63
N VAL A 38 19.04 -12.20 -1.47
CA VAL A 38 19.77 -12.50 -0.23
C VAL A 38 19.72 -13.99 0.11
N ARG A 39 18.58 -14.65 -0.08
CA ARG A 39 18.46 -16.10 0.12
C ARG A 39 19.30 -16.91 -0.87
N LEU A 40 19.33 -16.50 -2.15
CA LEU A 40 20.10 -17.20 -3.18
C LEU A 40 21.61 -17.03 -2.95
N ASP A 41 22.05 -15.81 -2.64
CA ASP A 41 23.46 -15.51 -2.38
C ASP A 41 24.00 -16.22 -1.13
N ASN A 42 23.11 -16.55 -0.18
CA ASN A 42 23.45 -17.21 1.08
C ASN A 42 22.86 -18.63 1.21
N ALA A 43 22.50 -19.25 0.08
CA ALA A 43 21.78 -20.53 0.07
C ALA A 43 22.53 -21.63 0.83
N GLU A 44 23.85 -21.68 0.75
CA GLU A 44 24.69 -22.67 1.45
C GLU A 44 24.56 -22.53 2.98
N ALA A 45 24.75 -21.32 3.52
CA ALA A 45 24.61 -21.05 4.95
C ALA A 45 23.19 -21.33 5.48
N ILE A 46 22.16 -21.08 4.65
CA ILE A 46 20.77 -21.40 4.98
C ILE A 46 20.55 -22.91 4.99
N LEU A 47 21.12 -23.66 4.03
CA LEU A 47 21.01 -25.13 3.97
C LEU A 47 21.79 -25.83 5.09
N GLU A 48 22.86 -25.22 5.60
CA GLU A 48 23.58 -25.72 6.78
C GLU A 48 22.77 -25.60 8.07
N ALA A 49 21.73 -24.77 8.09
CA ALA A 49 20.85 -24.66 9.24
C ALA A 49 20.10 -25.98 9.48
N ARG A 50 20.39 -26.63 10.60
CA ARG A 50 19.84 -27.95 10.97
C ARG A 50 18.33 -27.98 11.25
N ASN A 51 17.67 -26.81 11.24
CA ASN A 51 16.21 -26.67 11.37
C ASN A 51 15.74 -25.31 10.84
N GLU A 52 14.44 -25.20 10.59
CA GLU A 52 13.78 -24.00 10.05
C GLU A 52 13.98 -22.77 10.94
N ARG A 53 13.93 -22.92 12.27
CA ARG A 53 14.12 -21.82 13.22
C ARG A 53 15.52 -21.20 13.09
N THR A 54 16.56 -22.01 12.97
CA THR A 54 17.94 -21.54 12.78
C THR A 54 18.09 -20.88 11.41
N ALA A 55 17.46 -21.42 10.37
CA ALA A 55 17.46 -20.82 9.03
C ALA A 55 16.80 -19.43 9.03
N SER A 56 15.69 -19.27 9.76
CA SER A 56 15.03 -17.97 9.93
C SER A 56 15.94 -16.97 10.64
N LEU A 57 16.63 -17.36 11.72
CA LEU A 57 17.55 -16.46 12.43
C LEU A 57 18.74 -16.03 11.56
N TYR A 58 19.26 -16.93 10.73
CA TYR A 58 20.32 -16.58 9.77
C TYR A 58 19.83 -15.60 8.73
N LEU A 59 18.64 -15.85 8.16
CA LEU A 59 18.03 -14.95 7.21
C LEU A 59 17.77 -13.57 7.83
N ASP A 60 17.25 -13.50 9.05
CA ASP A 60 17.03 -12.23 9.76
C ASP A 60 18.34 -11.47 9.94
N GLY A 61 19.43 -12.15 10.32
CA GLY A 61 20.76 -11.54 10.40
C GLY A 61 21.31 -11.08 9.06
N MET A 62 21.05 -11.81 7.98
CA MET A 62 21.46 -11.44 6.62
C MET A 62 20.64 -10.27 6.06
N LEU A 63 19.39 -10.12 6.50
CA LEU A 63 18.49 -9.05 6.13
C LEU A 63 18.65 -7.80 7.03
N ASP A 64 19.45 -7.86 8.09
CA ASP A 64 19.77 -6.68 8.91
C ASP A 64 20.78 -5.76 8.19
N THR A 65 20.32 -5.21 7.07
CA THR A 65 21.09 -4.32 6.21
C THR A 65 20.33 -3.01 6.00
N GLU A 66 21.09 -1.94 5.80
CA GLU A 66 20.53 -0.62 5.50
C GLU A 66 19.65 -0.64 4.23
N GLU A 67 19.98 -1.47 3.24
CA GLU A 67 19.15 -1.63 2.03
C GLU A 67 17.79 -2.24 2.38
N HIS A 68 17.76 -3.32 3.16
CA HIS A 68 16.52 -3.96 3.57
C HIS A 68 15.64 -3.01 4.40
N HIS A 69 16.23 -2.28 5.35
CA HIS A 69 15.53 -1.28 6.17
C HIS A 69 14.92 -0.16 5.32
N ARG A 70 15.65 0.29 4.29
CA ARG A 70 15.12 1.27 3.32
C ARG A 70 13.94 0.72 2.54
N LEU A 71 14.02 -0.49 2.02
CA LEU A 71 12.92 -1.12 1.28
C LEU A 71 11.69 -1.33 2.18
N GLN A 72 11.87 -1.74 3.43
CA GLN A 72 10.78 -1.81 4.41
C GLN A 72 10.14 -0.43 4.65
N THR A 73 10.96 0.62 4.77
CA THR A 73 10.47 1.99 4.96
C THR A 73 9.67 2.48 3.75
N VAL A 74 10.15 2.22 2.54
CA VAL A 74 9.45 2.55 1.29
C VAL A 74 8.10 1.84 1.22
N ARG A 75 8.08 0.53 1.51
CA ARG A 75 6.85 -0.26 1.57
C ARG A 75 5.86 0.27 2.61
N ALA A 76 6.32 0.55 3.82
CA ALA A 76 5.47 1.09 4.89
C ALA A 76 4.85 2.44 4.52
N ARG A 77 5.62 3.28 3.82
CA ARG A 77 5.11 4.56 3.30
C ARG A 77 4.06 4.35 2.21
N ALA A 78 4.31 3.45 1.25
CA ALA A 78 3.35 3.14 0.19
C ALA A 78 2.04 2.56 0.75
N GLU A 79 2.12 1.74 1.80
CA GLU A 79 0.95 1.22 2.50
C GLU A 79 0.13 2.34 3.16
N LEU A 80 0.80 3.27 3.85
CA LEU A 80 0.15 4.43 4.45
C LEU A 80 -0.52 5.32 3.39
N ASP A 81 0.15 5.57 2.27
CA ASP A 81 -0.40 6.34 1.15
C ASP A 81 -1.65 5.68 0.56
N LEU A 82 -1.64 4.34 0.42
CA LEU A 82 -2.82 3.58 -0.02
C LEU A 82 -3.98 3.69 0.98
N GLN A 83 -3.70 3.59 2.28
CA GLN A 83 -4.72 3.77 3.32
C GLN A 83 -5.34 5.17 3.26
N HIS A 84 -4.52 6.21 3.05
CA HIS A 84 -5.01 7.58 2.88
C HIS A 84 -5.89 7.73 1.64
N ALA A 85 -5.47 7.18 0.50
CA ALA A 85 -6.24 7.23 -0.74
C ALA A 85 -7.61 6.53 -0.60
N ARG A 86 -7.66 5.38 0.10
CA ARG A 86 -8.91 4.66 0.39
C ARG A 86 -9.88 5.51 1.22
N ARG A 87 -9.38 6.07 2.33
CA ARG A 87 -10.19 6.95 3.20
C ARG A 87 -10.75 8.16 2.46
N GLU A 88 -9.98 8.72 1.53
CA GLU A 88 -10.43 9.86 0.74
C GLU A 88 -11.57 9.48 -0.22
N VAL A 89 -11.48 8.33 -0.88
CA VAL A 89 -12.58 7.82 -1.71
C VAL A 89 -13.82 7.52 -0.86
N GLU A 90 -13.68 6.96 0.33
CA GLU A 90 -14.78 6.72 1.27
C GLU A 90 -15.44 8.04 1.72
N ARG A 91 -14.63 9.05 2.05
CA ARG A 91 -15.10 10.40 2.41
C ARG A 91 -15.95 11.01 1.28
N LEU A 92 -15.47 10.93 0.04
CA LEU A 92 -16.17 11.48 -1.11
C LEU A 92 -17.46 10.73 -1.42
N HIS A 93 -17.49 9.40 -1.28
CA HIS A 93 -18.75 8.65 -1.38
C HIS A 93 -19.79 9.06 -0.35
N LEU A 94 -19.37 9.31 0.89
CA LEU A 94 -20.27 9.79 1.93
C LEU A 94 -20.85 11.16 1.56
N ILE A 95 -20.03 12.08 1.06
CA ILE A 95 -20.48 13.40 0.60
C ILE A 95 -21.53 13.25 -0.53
N VAL A 96 -21.27 12.41 -1.52
CA VAL A 96 -22.22 12.15 -2.62
C VAL A 96 -23.56 11.63 -2.08
N ARG A 97 -23.52 10.66 -1.16
CA ARG A 97 -24.73 10.11 -0.55
C ARG A 97 -25.54 11.17 0.18
N LEU A 98 -24.88 12.03 0.98
CA LEU A 98 -25.54 13.09 1.74
C LEU A 98 -26.16 14.17 0.84
N LEU A 99 -25.49 14.53 -0.25
CA LEU A 99 -26.07 15.47 -1.23
C LEU A 99 -27.29 14.86 -1.93
N GLY A 100 -27.25 13.56 -2.24
CA GLY A 100 -28.38 12.84 -2.83
C GLY A 100 -29.62 12.79 -1.91
N THR A 101 -29.43 12.58 -0.61
CA THR A 101 -30.54 12.59 0.35
C THR A 101 -31.14 13.99 0.51
N GLN A 102 -30.30 15.03 0.64
CA GLN A 102 -30.78 16.43 0.76
C GLN A 102 -31.58 16.89 -0.46
N THR A 103 -31.18 16.45 -1.65
CA THR A 103 -31.89 16.79 -2.90
C THR A 103 -33.26 16.09 -2.97
N THR A 104 -33.38 14.90 -2.40
CA THR A 104 -34.62 14.11 -2.42
C THR A 104 -35.63 14.65 -1.40
N GLU A 105 -35.17 15.06 -0.21
CA GLU A 105 -36.02 15.67 0.83
C GLU A 105 -36.56 17.05 0.39
N GLY A 106 -35.74 17.88 -0.26
CA GLY A 106 -36.19 19.18 -0.77
C GLY A 106 -37.12 19.14 -1.99
N MET A 107 -37.35 17.96 -2.58
CA MET A 107 -38.32 17.75 -3.66
C MET A 107 -39.67 17.21 -3.16
N GLN A 108 -39.79 16.90 -1.85
CA GLN A 108 -41.01 16.38 -1.22
C GLN A 108 -41.81 17.45 -0.44
N ASP A 109 -41.34 18.70 -0.42
CA ASP A 109 -42.06 19.90 0.03
C ASP A 109 -42.60 20.70 -1.17
#